data_AF-A0A969AH62-F1
#
_entry.id   AF-A0A969AH62-F1
#
_cell.length_a   1.000
_cell.length_b   1.000
_cell.length_c   1.000
_cell.angle_alpha   90.00
_cell.angle_beta   90.00
_cell.angle_gamma   90.00
#
_symmetry.space_group_name_H-M   'P 1'
#
loop_
_entity.id
_entity.type
_entity.pdbx_description
1 polymer ?
#
loop_
_entity_poly.entity_id
_entity_poly.type
_entity_poly.pdbx_seq_one_letter_code
_entity_poly.pdbx_strand_id
1 'polypeptide(L)' 'MKYFFDTEFIEDGNTIDLISIGIISEDGREYYAINWDCRLECASQWVIDNVLKKAGGRGQKAEGTIRRGFRPRPIVSTV' A
#
# COMPACT_ATOMS: atom_id res chain seq x y z
N MET A 1 16.59 11.58 15.03
CA MET A 1 15.70 10.49 14.58
C MET A 1 14.75 10.97 13.50
N LYS A 2 15.19 10.83 12.24
CA LYS A 2 14.43 11.13 11.03
C LYS A 2 13.74 9.87 10.50
N TYR A 3 12.56 10.09 9.92
CA TYR A 3 11.82 9.09 9.16
C TYR A 3 11.52 9.69 7.79
N PHE A 4 11.72 8.88 6.75
CA PHE A 4 11.36 9.18 5.37
C PHE A 4 10.20 8.27 5.02
N PHE A 5 9.16 8.82 4.39
CA PHE A 5 7.99 8.05 4.03
C PHE A 5 7.44 8.50 2.68
N ASP A 6 6.72 7.59 2.05
CA ASP A 6 5.99 7.81 0.81
C ASP A 6 4.64 7.09 0.88
N THR A 7 3.65 7.62 0.15
CA THR A 7 2.28 7.10 0.18
C THR A 7 1.68 7.02 -1.20
N GLU A 8 0.93 5.95 -1.42
CA GLU A 8 0.10 5.79 -2.61
C GLU A 8 -1.37 5.91 -2.20
N PHE A 9 -2.17 6.65 -2.96
CA PHE A 9 -3.56 6.94 -2.61
C PHE A 9 -4.44 7.20 -3.84
N ILE A 10 -5.76 7.12 -3.63
CA ILE A 10 -6.78 7.59 -4.55
C ILE A 10 -7.27 8.94 -4.02
N GLU A 11 -7.34 9.95 -4.88
CA GLU A 11 -7.87 11.26 -4.51
C GLU A 11 -8.93 11.71 -5.51
N ASP A 12 -9.90 12.48 -5.03
CA ASP A 12 -11.02 13.02 -5.81
C ASP A 12 -11.21 14.54 -5.62
N GLY A 13 -10.17 15.23 -5.16
CA GLY A 13 -10.20 16.65 -4.80
C GLY A 13 -10.88 16.97 -3.46
N ASN A 14 -11.50 15.99 -2.80
CA ASN A 14 -12.16 16.15 -1.50
C ASN A 14 -11.60 15.22 -0.43
N THR A 15 -11.30 13.98 -0.81
CA THR A 15 -10.81 12.93 0.06
C THR A 15 -9.53 12.30 -0.49
N ILE A 16 -8.76 11.72 0.43
CA ILE A 16 -7.57 10.92 0.12
C ILE A 16 -7.82 9.55 0.74
N ASP A 17 -7.98 8.54 -0.11
CA ASP A 17 -8.11 7.15 0.30
C ASP A 17 -6.76 6.44 0.16
N LEU A 18 -6.16 6.11 1.30
CA LEU A 18 -4.80 5.58 1.38
C LEU A 18 -4.76 4.13 0.87
N ILE A 19 -3.93 3.86 -0.14
CA ILE A 19 -3.67 2.51 -0.65
C ILE A 19 -2.53 1.87 0.14
N SER A 20 -1.38 2.54 0.25
CA SER A 20 -0.20 2.00 0.94
C SER A 20 0.71 3.08 1.51
N ILE A 21 1.52 2.70 2.49
CA ILE A 21 2.55 3.56 3.09
C ILE A 21 3.87 2.78 3.24
N GLY A 22 4.96 3.40 2.82
CA GLY A 22 6.33 2.95 3.09
C GLY A 22 7.03 3.94 4.02
N ILE A 23 7.79 3.44 5.00
CA ILE A 23 8.53 4.25 5.98
C ILE A 23 9.92 3.64 6.17
N ILE A 24 10.94 4.49 6.17
CA ILE A 24 12.34 4.15 6.49
C ILE A 24 12.85 5.14 7.55
N SER A 25 13.46 4.64 8.62
CA SER A 25 14.13 5.48 9.62
C SER A 25 15.61 5.67 9.32
N GLU A 26 16.22 6.73 9.89
CA GLU A 26 17.66 6.95 9.79
C GLU A 26 18.50 5.82 10.42
N ASP A 27 17.91 5.01 11.30
CA ASP A 27 18.55 3.84 11.93
C ASP A 27 18.34 2.52 11.16
N GLY A 28 17.73 2.59 9.96
CA GLY A 28 17.59 1.45 9.06
C GLY A 28 16.37 0.55 9.30
N ARG A 29 15.45 0.92 10.19
CA ARG A 29 14.15 0.23 10.31
C ARG A 29 13.26 0.58 9.13
N GLU A 30 12.57 -0.43 8.62
CA GLU A 30 11.65 -0.31 7.49
C GLU A 30 10.26 -0.79 7.87
N TYR A 31 9.24 -0.14 7.30
CA TYR A 31 7.84 -0.53 7.42
C TYR A 31 7.14 -0.32 6.09
N TYR A 32 6.42 -1.34 5.63
CA TYR A 32 5.54 -1.24 4.47
C TYR A 32 4.22 -1.93 4.75
N ALA A 33 3.11 -1.23 4.49
CA ALA A 33 1.78 -1.78 4.68
C ALA A 33 0.79 -1.29 3.63
N ILE A 34 -0.18 -2.15 3.32
CA ILE A 34 -1.28 -1.90 2.41
C ILE A 34 -2.57 -1.81 3.22
N ASN A 35 -3.41 -0.84 2.89
CA ASN A 35 -4.76 -0.69 3.44
C ASN A 35 -5.74 -1.57 2.65
N TRP A 36 -6.23 -2.63 3.27
CA TRP A 36 -7.22 -3.52 2.66
C TRP A 36 -8.65 -2.94 2.63
N ASP A 37 -8.89 -1.86 3.38
CA ASP A 37 -10.18 -1.17 3.43
C ASP A 37 -10.24 0.01 2.42
N CYS A 38 -9.21 0.18 1.58
CA CYS A 38 -9.16 1.19 0.52
C CYS A 38 -10.21 0.90 -0.57
N ARG A 39 -10.93 1.93 -1.02
CA ARG A 39 -11.97 1.85 -2.05
C ARG A 39 -11.37 1.81 -3.45
N LEU A 40 -10.75 0.67 -3.77
CA LEU A 40 -10.07 0.44 -5.05
C LEU A 40 -10.98 0.61 -6.27
N GLU A 41 -12.29 0.48 -6.10
CA GLU A 41 -13.27 0.75 -7.15
C GLU A 41 -13.30 2.22 -7.62
N CYS A 42 -12.78 3.15 -6.81
CA CYS A 42 -12.66 4.56 -7.17
C CYS A 42 -11.34 4.89 -7.88
N ALA A 43 -10.46 3.91 -8.11
CA ALA A 43 -9.14 4.15 -8.69
C ALA A 43 -9.24 4.62 -10.15
N SER A 44 -8.50 5.68 -10.48
CA SER A 44 -8.33 6.09 -11.87
C SER A 44 -7.53 5.05 -12.67
N GLN A 45 -7.64 5.09 -13.99
CA GLN A 45 -6.87 4.20 -14.87
C GLN A 45 -5.35 4.33 -14.63
N TRP A 46 -4.86 5.54 -14.34
CA TRP A 46 -3.46 5.77 -14.02
C TRP A 46 -3.03 5.03 -12.75
N VAL A 47 -3.85 5.10 -11.68
CA VAL A 47 -3.58 4.40 -10.41
C VAL A 47 -3.61 2.88 -10.62
N ILE A 48 -4.56 2.38 -11.38
CA ILE A 48 -4.63 0.95 -11.72
C ILE A 48 -3.34 0.49 -12.42
N ASP A 49 -2.90 1.24 -13.43
CA ASP A 49 -1.77 0.85 -14.26
C ASP A 49 -0.42 1.01 -13.57
N ASN A 50 -0.26 2.05 -12.74
CA ASN A 50 1.03 2.42 -12.17
C ASN A 50 1.23 2.05 -10.71
N VAL A 51 0.14 1.87 -9.95
CA VAL A 51 0.18 1.58 -8.52
C VAL A 51 -0.32 0.16 -8.26
N LEU A 52 -1.58 -0.15 -8.59
CA LEU A 52 -2.21 -1.42 -8.19
C LEU A 52 -1.54 -2.64 -8.83
N LYS A 53 -1.14 -2.55 -10.10
CA LYS A 53 -0.36 -3.61 -10.76
C LYS A 53 0.96 -3.92 -10.06
N LYS A 54 1.60 -2.92 -9.44
CA LYS A 54 2.87 -3.08 -8.71
C LYS A 54 2.67 -3.55 -7.27
N ALA A 55 1.61 -3.08 -6.62
CA ALA A 55 1.22 -3.52 -5.28
C ALA A 55 0.89 -5.04 -5.24
N GLY A 56 0.52 -5.63 -6.39
CA GLY A 56 0.17 -7.04 -6.56
C GLY A 56 1.29 -7.98 -7.03
N GLY A 57 2.49 -7.91 -6.46
CA GLY A 57 3.53 -8.92 -6.70
C GLY A 57 3.11 -10.33 -6.21
N ARG A 58 2.78 -11.21 -7.17
CA ARG A 58 2.46 -12.67 -7.11
C ARG A 58 1.29 -13.10 -6.22
N GLY A 59 0.43 -13.93 -6.80
CA GLY A 59 -0.82 -14.41 -6.20
C GLY A 59 -0.67 -14.95 -4.79
N GLN A 60 -1.37 -14.32 -3.86
CA GLN A 60 -1.96 -15.04 -2.74
C GLN A 60 -3.46 -15.10 -3.03
N LYS A 61 -3.95 -16.31 -3.31
CA LYS A 61 -5.36 -16.61 -3.09
C LYS A 61 -5.65 -16.26 -1.64
N ALA A 62 -6.44 -15.21 -1.42
CA ALA A 62 -7.07 -15.00 -0.13
C ALA A 62 -8.20 -16.04 -0.01
N GLU A 63 -7.84 -17.28 0.34
CA GLU A 63 -8.82 -18.20 0.88
C GLU A 63 -9.28 -17.65 2.24
N GLY A 64 -10.56 -17.30 2.29
CA GLY A 64 -11.40 -17.27 3.48
C GLY A 64 -10.79 -16.67 4.75
N THR A 65 -10.84 -15.34 4.88
CA THR A 65 -11.30 -14.59 6.07
C THR A 65 -11.07 -13.11 5.79
N ILE A 66 -12.14 -12.34 5.58
CA ILE A 66 -12.06 -10.87 5.52
C ILE A 66 -11.62 -10.39 6.92
N ARG A 67 -10.33 -10.11 7.10
CA ARG A 67 -9.82 -9.43 8.30
C ARG A 67 -9.42 -8.02 7.89
N ARG A 68 -10.17 -7.03 8.40
CA ARG A 68 -9.96 -5.59 8.20
C ARG A 68 -8.63 -5.12 8.80
N GLY A 69 -8.10 -4.01 8.30
CA GLY A 69 -6.91 -3.33 8.84
C GLY A 69 -5.58 -3.52 8.08
N PHE A 70 -4.60 -2.71 8.44
CA PHE A 70 -3.25 -2.71 7.86
C PHE A 70 -2.52 -4.03 8.14
N ARG A 71 -1.95 -4.63 7.09
CA ARG A 71 -1.06 -5.79 7.24
C ARG A 71 0.34 -5.45 6.75
N PRO A 72 1.37 -5.57 7.61
CA PRO A 72 2.75 -5.48 7.16
C PRO A 72 3.06 -6.71 6.28
N ARG A 73 3.65 -6.49 5.09
CA ARG A 73 4.27 -7.59 4.35
C ARG A 73 5.67 -7.85 4.93
N PRO A 74 6.13 -9.11 5.02
CA PRO A 74 7.56 -9.36 5.15
C PRO A 74 8.23 -8.76 3.91
N ILE A 75 9.09 -7.77 4.11
CA ILE A 75 9.83 -7.10 3.04
C ILE A 75 10.85 -8.10 2.52
N VAL A 76 10.57 -8.71 1.36
CA VAL A 76 11.61 -9.30 0.52
C VAL A 76 12.10 -8.15 -0.33
N SER A 77 13.29 -7.62 -0.01
CA SER A 77 13.84 -6.43 -0.65
C SER A 77 13.68 -6.54 -2.17
N THR A 78 12.82 -5.71 -2.75
CA THR A 78 12.88 -5.46 -4.18
C THR A 78 13.19 -3.98 -4.28
N VAL A 79 14.44 -3.73 -4.68
CA VAL A 79 14.94 -2.44 -5.14
C VAL A 79 14.06 -1.85 -6.25
#